data_AF-A0A2G5IH51-F1
#
_entry.id   AF-A0A2G5IH51-F1
#
_cell.length_a   1.000
_cell.length_b   1.000
_cell.length_c   1.000
_cell.angle_alpha   90.00
_cell.angle_beta   90.00
_cell.angle_gamma   90.00
#
_symmetry.space_group_name_H-M   'P 1'
#
loop_
_entity.id
_entity.type
_entity.pdbx_description
1 polymer ?
#
loop_
_entity_poly.entity_id
_entity_poly.type
_entity_poly.pdbx_seq_one_letter_code
_entity_poly.pdbx_strand_id
1 'polypeptide(L)' 'MDAIGKVFKRAGLSMQTLRQDRILHEAFETEDPIRLIRLFGINDTTAMRNIKAAHPERTAHLPR' A
#
# COMPACT_ATOMS: atom_id res chain seq x y z
N MET A 1 -7.98 -22.35 2.95
CA MET A 1 -7.58 -21.51 1.80
C MET A 1 -8.81 -21.39 0.91
N ASP A 2 -9.41 -20.20 0.87
CA ASP A 2 -10.62 -19.94 0.07
C ASP A 2 -10.34 -20.05 -1.45
N ALA A 3 -11.40 -20.09 -2.26
CA ALA A 3 -11.27 -20.25 -3.71
C ALA A 3 -10.48 -19.09 -4.35
N ILE A 4 -10.63 -17.87 -3.82
CA ILE A 4 -9.97 -16.65 -4.30
C ILE A 4 -8.47 -16.72 -4.09
N GLY A 5 -8.01 -17.09 -2.89
CA GLY A 5 -6.59 -17.25 -2.59
C GLY A 5 -5.89 -18.29 -3.47
N LYS A 6 -6.61 -19.34 -3.91
CA LYS A 6 -6.06 -20.33 -4.86
C LYS A 6 -5.83 -19.75 -6.26
N VAL A 7 -6.69 -18.85 -6.73
CA VAL A 7 -6.54 -18.19 -8.04
C VAL A 7 -5.26 -17.34 -8.04
N PHE A 8 -5.08 -16.48 -7.03
CA PHE A 8 -3.91 -15.63 -6.94
C PHE A 8 -2.62 -16.40 -6.72
N LYS A 9 -2.66 -17.47 -5.91
CA LYS A 9 -1.49 -18.34 -5.72
C LYS A 9 -1.04 -18.99 -7.03
N ARG A 10 -1.95 -19.37 -7.93
CA ARG A 10 -1.61 -19.90 -9.27
C ARG A 10 -0.91 -18.85 -10.14
N ALA A 11 -1.23 -17.57 -9.94
CA ALA A 11 -0.56 -16.45 -10.58
C ALA A 11 0.75 -16.05 -9.88
N GLY A 12 1.21 -16.79 -8.87
CA GLY A 12 2.41 -16.47 -8.10
C GLY A 12 2.23 -15.30 -7.11
N LEU A 13 1.00 -14.83 -6.90
CA LEU A 13 0.70 -13.70 -6.03
C LEU A 13 0.29 -14.18 -4.64
N SER A 14 0.86 -13.54 -3.62
CA SER A 14 0.41 -13.72 -2.24
C SER A 14 -0.64 -12.68 -1.88
N MET A 15 -1.54 -13.02 -0.95
CA MET A 15 -2.51 -12.06 -0.41
C MET A 15 -1.83 -10.86 0.25
N GLN A 16 -0.62 -11.05 0.80
CA GLN A 16 0.18 -9.96 1.36
C GLN A 16 0.64 -9.00 0.27
N THR A 17 1.11 -9.52 -0.87
CA THR A 17 1.53 -8.72 -2.03
C THR A 17 0.36 -7.90 -2.56
N LEU A 18 -0.80 -8.52 -2.75
CA LEU A 18 -2.02 -7.83 -3.21
C LEU A 18 -2.47 -6.74 -2.25
N ARG A 19 -2.36 -6.99 -0.94
CA ARG A 19 -2.67 -6.00 0.08
C ARG A 19 -1.72 -4.80 0.01
N GLN A 20 -0.42 -5.04 -0.15
CA GLN A 20 0.56 -3.95 -0.27
C GLN A 20 0.33 -3.12 -1.54
N ASP A 21 0.08 -3.80 -2.67
CA ASP A 21 -0.23 -3.14 -3.94
C ASP A 21 -1.47 -2.23 -3.80
N ARG A 22 -2.52 -2.75 -3.17
CA ARG A 22 -3.74 -1.96 -2.93
C ARG A 22 -3.51 -0.76 -2.00
N ILE A 23 -2.69 -0.92 -0.96
CA ILE A 23 -2.31 0.19 -0.06
C ILE A 23 -1.54 1.27 -0.82
N LEU A 24 -0.57 0.89 -1.64
CA LEU A 24 0.24 1.83 -2.43
C LEU A 24 -0.59 2.56 -3.48
N HIS A 25 -1.49 1.86 -4.17
CA HIS A 25 -2.39 2.47 -5.13
C HIS A 25 -3.32 3.48 -4.45
N GLU A 26 -3.93 3.14 -3.31
CA GLU A 26 -4.79 4.08 -2.58
C GLU A 26 -4.00 5.30 -2.05
N ALA A 27 -2.75 5.08 -1.62
CA ALA A 27 -1.87 6.16 -1.19
C ALA A 27 -1.56 7.13 -2.33
N PHE A 28 -1.31 6.61 -3.54
CA PHE A 28 -1.09 7.39 -4.75
C PHE A 28 -2.33 8.21 -5.17
N GLU A 29 -3.52 7.61 -5.08
CA GLU A 29 -4.76 8.27 -5.53
C GLU A 29 -5.25 9.37 -4.58
N THR A 30 -4.96 9.25 -3.28
CA THR A 30 -5.66 10.07 -2.26
C THR A 30 -4.74 10.90 -1.38
N GLU A 31 -3.49 10.48 -1.18
CA GLU A 31 -2.53 11.12 -0.27
C GLU A 31 -3.07 11.35 1.17
N ASP A 32 -4.11 10.61 1.58
CA ASP A 32 -4.80 10.82 2.85
C ASP A 32 -4.43 9.71 3.86
N PRO A 33 -3.61 10.01 4.88
CA PRO A 33 -3.20 9.03 5.87
C PRO A 33 -4.37 8.54 6.73
N ILE A 34 -5.38 9.37 7.00
CA ILE A 34 -6.55 8.97 7.80
C ILE A 34 -7.37 7.92 7.03
N ARG A 35 -7.52 8.11 5.72
CA ARG A 35 -8.19 7.15 4.84
C ARG A 35 -7.47 5.81 4.81
N LEU A 36 -6.13 5.82 4.70
CA LEU A 36 -5.34 4.58 4.71
C LEU A 36 -5.46 3.83 6.04
N ILE A 37 -5.42 4.54 7.17
CA ILE A 37 -5.62 3.96 8.51
C ILE A 37 -7.00 3.31 8.61
N ARG A 38 -8.06 4.01 8.17
CA ARG A 38 -9.44 3.49 8.27
C ARG A 38 -9.69 2.31 7.33
N LEU A 39 -9.20 2.37 6.10
CA LEU A 39 -9.46 1.36 5.08
C LEU A 39 -8.65 0.09 5.30
N PHE A 40 -7.40 0.23 5.75
CA PHE A 40 -6.49 -0.91 5.86
C PHE A 40 -6.18 -1.30 7.30
N GLY A 41 -6.48 -0.49 8.31
CA GLY A 41 -6.13 -0.78 9.71
C GLY A 41 -4.62 -0.76 9.95
N ILE A 42 -3.90 0.08 9.22
CA ILE A 42 -2.46 0.33 9.43
C ILE A 42 -2.26 1.51 10.38
N ASN A 43 -1.10 1.61 11.02
CA ASN A 43 -0.77 2.76 11.86
C ASN A 43 -0.37 3.99 11.03
N ASP A 44 -0.31 5.13 11.71
CA ASP A 44 0.10 6.43 11.18
C ASP A 44 1.46 6.39 10.47
N THR A 45 2.46 5.78 11.09
CA THR A 45 3.82 5.67 10.56
C THR A 45 3.83 4.90 9.24
N THR A 46 3.05 3.82 9.17
CA THR A 46 2.92 2.99 7.97
C THR A 46 2.14 3.71 6.87
N ALA A 47 1.07 4.44 7.22
CA ALA A 47 0.33 5.26 6.26
C ALA A 47 1.22 6.34 5.63
N MET A 48 1.94 7.10 6.45
CA MET A 48 2.87 8.13 5.97
C MET A 48 4.01 7.55 5.12
N ARG A 49 4.53 6.37 5.48
CA ARG A 49 5.54 5.69 4.67
C ARG A 49 5.02 5.30 3.28
N ASN A 50 3.79 4.81 3.19
CA ASN A 50 3.20 4.44 1.91
C ASN A 50 2.91 5.66 1.03
N ILE A 51 2.43 6.78 1.60
CA ILE A 51 2.28 8.05 0.87
C ILE A 51 3.63 8.51 0.32
N LYS A 52 4.70 8.50 1.14
CA LYS A 52 6.05 8.85 0.67
C LYS A 52 6.55 7.92 -0.45
N ALA A 53 6.26 6.63 -0.36
CA ALA A 53 6.65 5.66 -1.36
C ALA A 53 5.86 5.79 -2.69
N ALA A 54 4.59 6.21 -2.61
CA ALA A 54 3.75 6.49 -3.77
C ALA A 54 4.17 7.76 -4.52
N HIS A 55 4.83 8.71 -3.82
CA HIS A 55 5.27 10.01 -4.37
C HIS A 55 6.80 10.19 -4.28
N PRO A 56 7.61 9.39 -5.00
CA PRO A 56 9.06 9.49 -4.96
C PRO A 56 9.58 10.85 -5.42
N GLU A 57 8.91 11.52 -6.36
CA GLU A 57 9.23 12.87 -6.84
C GLU A 57 9.25 13.92 -5.72
N ARG A 58 8.45 13.71 -4.65
CA ARG A 58 8.38 14.63 -3.51
C ARG A 58 9.42 14.33 -2.44
N THR A 59 10.02 13.14 -2.47
CA THR A 59 11.00 12.67 -1.47
C THR A 59 12.44 12.64 -1.99
N ALA A 60 12.63 12.61 -3.31
CA ALA A 60 13.93 12.58 -3.97
C ALA A 60 14.78 13.85 -3.75
N HIS A 61 14.17 14.97 -3.35
CA HIS A 61 14.84 16.26 -3.18
C HIS A 61 15.40 16.51 -1.77
N LEU A 62 15.32 15.53 -0.86
CA LEU A 62 15.89 15.66 0.48
C LEU A 62 17.35 15.15 0.48
N PRO A 63 18.36 15.99 0.78
CA PRO A 63 19.71 15.48 1.03
C PRO A 63 19.67 14.51 2.22
N ARG A 64 20.34 13.37 2.07
CA ARG A 64 20.40 12.32 3.10
C ARG A 64 21.35 12.68 4.23
#